data_AF-A0A9R0TWU5-F1
#
_entry.id   AF-A0A9R0TWU5-F1
#
_cell.length_a   1.000
_cell.length_b   1.000
_cell.length_c   1.000
_cell.angle_alpha   90.00
_cell.angle_beta   90.00
_cell.angle_gamma   90.00
#
_symmetry.space_group_name_H-M   'P 1'
#
loop_
_entity.id
_entity.type
_entity.pdbx_description
1 polymer ?
#
loop_
_entity_poly.entity_id
_entity_poly.type
_entity_poly.pdbx_seq_one_letter_code
_entity_poly.pdbx_strand_id
1 'polypeptide(L)'
;MAPPLLLLLLVPLVAATAPCAHPAHPSQPASCAAEPVLAPERREAHGGGRILDITHYYREDMPSWESGAGVGQFLWLPASMRNGSLANNSEMRMPTHTGTHVDAPGHVFQHYFDAGFDVDTLDLDVLNGPALLVDVPRDENITAKTMESLHIPKGVQRVLFRTLNTDR
;
A
#
# COMPACT_ATOMS: atom_id res chain seq x y z
N MET A 1 18.32 -10.15 -42.84
CA MET A 1 17.74 -11.15 -41.92
C MET A 1 17.94 -10.66 -40.50
N ALA A 2 16.92 -10.05 -39.89
CA ALA A 2 16.95 -9.65 -38.48
C ALA A 2 16.47 -10.84 -37.62
N PRO A 3 17.05 -11.10 -36.44
CA PRO A 3 16.62 -12.19 -35.59
C PRO A 3 15.28 -11.85 -34.90
N PRO A 4 14.47 -12.84 -34.50
CA PRO A 4 13.20 -12.59 -33.83
C PRO A 4 13.46 -12.10 -32.40
N LEU A 5 12.79 -11.02 -32.02
CA LEU A 5 12.79 -10.50 -30.66
C LEU A 5 11.92 -11.44 -29.80
N LEU A 6 12.57 -12.26 -28.97
CA LEU A 6 11.89 -13.15 -28.03
C LEU A 6 11.39 -12.32 -26.83
N LEU A 7 10.10 -11.98 -26.84
CA LEU A 7 9.44 -11.27 -25.74
C LEU A 7 9.20 -12.26 -24.58
N LEU A 8 10.12 -12.31 -23.62
CA LEU A 8 9.93 -13.04 -22.37
C LEU A 8 8.95 -12.27 -21.47
N LEU A 9 7.68 -12.67 -21.50
CA LEU A 9 6.69 -12.30 -20.49
C LEU A 9 7.03 -13.02 -19.18
N LEU A 10 7.82 -12.36 -18.33
CA LEU A 10 7.97 -12.74 -16.92
C LEU A 10 6.65 -12.45 -16.21
N VAL A 11 5.85 -13.50 -16.02
CA VAL A 11 4.70 -13.47 -15.11
C VAL A 11 5.26 -13.59 -13.69
N PRO A 12 5.13 -12.57 -12.82
CA PRO A 12 5.55 -12.72 -11.43
C PRO A 12 4.63 -13.74 -10.77
N LEU A 13 5.24 -14.79 -10.23
CA LEU A 13 4.56 -15.76 -9.38
C LEU A 13 4.18 -15.03 -8.07
N VAL A 14 2.96 -14.51 -8.01
CA VAL A 14 2.40 -13.98 -6.76
C VAL A 14 2.20 -15.19 -5.84
N ALA A 15 3.07 -15.34 -4.85
CA ALA A 15 2.84 -16.28 -3.75
C ALA A 15 1.58 -15.82 -3.00
N ALA A 16 0.45 -16.46 -3.27
CA ALA A 16 -0.76 -16.25 -2.51
C ALA A 16 -0.55 -16.84 -1.12
N THR A 17 -0.18 -16.00 -0.15
CA THR A 17 -0.32 -16.36 1.26
C THR A 17 -1.80 -16.60 1.52
N ALA A 18 -2.14 -17.73 2.15
CA ALA A 18 -3.50 -17.99 2.56
C ALA A 18 -3.96 -16.80 3.43
N PRO A 19 -5.10 -16.15 3.13
CA PRO A 19 -5.57 -15.03 3.93
C PRO A 19 -6.01 -15.56 5.30
N CYS A 20 -5.13 -15.50 6.29
CA CYS A 20 -5.52 -15.72 7.67
C CYS A 20 -6.07 -14.41 8.22
N ALA A 21 -7.20 -14.47 8.93
CA ALA A 21 -7.75 -13.29 9.58
C ALA A 21 -6.73 -12.74 10.58
N HIS A 22 -6.61 -11.41 10.65
CA HIS A 22 -5.72 -10.76 11.62
C HIS A 22 -6.09 -11.25 13.04
N PRO A 23 -5.11 -11.62 13.88
CA PRO A 23 -5.39 -12.16 15.20
C PRO A 23 -6.26 -11.18 15.99
N ALA A 24 -7.44 -11.65 16.39
CA ALA A 24 -8.44 -10.85 17.09
C ALA A 24 -8.02 -10.41 18.50
N HIS A 25 -7.04 -11.11 19.08
CA HIS A 25 -6.59 -10.93 20.46
C HIS A 25 -5.06 -11.10 20.55
N PRO A 26 -4.37 -10.29 21.37
CA PRO A 26 -2.90 -10.29 21.45
C PRO A 26 -2.31 -11.59 22.02
N SER A 27 -3.14 -12.47 22.58
CA SER A 27 -2.76 -13.77 23.14
C SER A 27 -3.09 -14.98 22.26
N GLN A 28 -3.57 -14.78 21.02
CA GLN A 28 -3.98 -15.89 20.15
C GLN A 28 -3.35 -15.85 18.76
N PRO A 29 -2.87 -17.00 18.23
CA PRO A 29 -2.33 -17.09 16.88
C PRO A 29 -3.41 -16.85 15.83
N ALA A 30 -2.99 -16.37 14.65
CA ALA A 30 -3.87 -16.21 13.50
C ALA A 30 -4.58 -17.54 13.18
N SER A 31 -5.91 -17.49 13.05
CA SER A 31 -6.71 -18.66 12.69
C SER A 31 -6.70 -18.80 11.17
N CYS A 32 -6.06 -19.85 10.68
CA CYS A 32 -6.16 -20.27 9.28
C CYS A 32 -7.17 -21.43 9.22
N ALA A 33 -8.21 -21.31 8.39
CA ALA A 33 -9.30 -22.29 8.34
C ALA A 33 -8.83 -23.65 7.76
N ALA A 34 -9.36 -24.76 8.32
CA ALA A 34 -9.01 -26.14 7.95
C ALA A 34 -10.09 -26.89 7.13
N GLU A 35 -11.15 -26.19 6.71
CA GLU A 35 -12.32 -26.70 5.96
C GLU A 35 -12.53 -25.79 4.72
N PRO A 36 -13.25 -26.21 3.65
CA PRO A 36 -13.00 -25.76 2.27
C PRO A 36 -12.88 -24.24 2.20
N VAL A 37 -11.72 -23.79 1.69
CA VAL A 37 -11.25 -22.41 1.77
C VAL A 37 -12.34 -21.46 1.26
N LEU A 38 -13.13 -20.89 2.17
CA LEU A 38 -13.97 -19.73 1.90
C LEU A 38 -13.01 -18.58 1.58
N ALA A 39 -12.68 -18.45 0.30
CA ALA A 39 -11.79 -17.43 -0.20
C ALA A 39 -12.63 -16.22 -0.63
N PRO A 40 -12.22 -14.99 -0.29
CA PRO A 40 -12.86 -13.80 -0.83
C PRO A 40 -12.78 -13.79 -2.36
N GLU A 41 -13.91 -13.62 -3.04
CA GLU A 41 -13.90 -13.31 -4.47
C GLU A 41 -13.36 -11.88 -4.68
N ARG A 42 -12.22 -11.75 -5.36
CA ARG A 42 -11.65 -10.45 -5.74
C ARG A 42 -11.92 -10.15 -7.21
N ARG A 43 -12.69 -9.10 -7.49
CA ARG A 43 -12.94 -8.58 -8.84
C ARG A 43 -12.07 -7.37 -9.11
N GLU A 44 -10.84 -7.62 -9.54
CA GLU A 44 -9.83 -6.59 -9.83
C GLU A 44 -10.01 -6.02 -11.25
N ALA A 45 -11.17 -5.40 -11.53
CA ALA A 45 -11.50 -4.87 -12.86
C ALA A 45 -12.12 -3.48 -12.79
N HIS A 46 -11.62 -2.54 -13.62
CA HIS A 46 -12.14 -1.18 -13.73
C HIS A 46 -11.95 -0.66 -15.16
N GLY A 47 -12.99 -0.09 -15.78
CA GLY A 47 -12.90 0.54 -17.11
C GLY A 47 -12.44 -0.39 -18.24
N GLY A 48 -12.66 -1.70 -18.13
CA GLY A 48 -12.17 -2.71 -19.08
C GLY A 48 -10.69 -3.09 -18.89
N GLY A 49 -10.00 -2.51 -17.92
CA GLY A 49 -8.64 -2.88 -17.49
C GLY A 49 -8.62 -3.70 -16.20
N ARG A 50 -7.41 -4.08 -15.78
CA ARG A 50 -7.14 -4.77 -14.52
C ARG A 50 -6.77 -3.77 -13.43
N ILE A 51 -7.32 -3.96 -12.22
CA ILE A 51 -6.88 -3.24 -11.02
C ILE A 51 -5.64 -3.96 -10.45
N LEU A 52 -4.62 -3.20 -10.11
CA LEU A 52 -3.42 -3.70 -9.47
C LEU A 52 -3.35 -3.08 -8.08
N ASP A 53 -3.40 -3.92 -7.06
CA ASP A 53 -3.15 -3.50 -5.70
C ASP A 53 -1.64 -3.25 -5.50
N ILE A 54 -1.31 -2.02 -5.09
CA ILE A 54 0.05 -1.59 -4.75
C ILE A 54 0.19 -1.27 -3.25
N THR A 55 -0.76 -1.76 -2.45
CA THR A 55 -0.84 -1.55 -1.01
C THR A 55 -0.08 -2.64 -0.27
N HIS A 56 0.70 -2.26 0.74
CA HIS A 56 1.25 -3.23 1.68
C HIS A 56 0.17 -3.69 2.65
N TYR A 57 0.07 -5.01 2.84
CA TYR A 57 -0.75 -5.57 3.92
C TYR A 57 -0.21 -5.15 5.29
N TYR A 58 -1.09 -4.62 6.14
CA TYR A 58 -0.73 -4.20 7.50
C TYR A 58 -0.41 -5.38 8.39
N ARG A 59 0.70 -5.30 9.11
CA ARG A 59 1.19 -6.31 10.05
C ARG A 59 1.79 -5.61 11.26
N GLU A 60 1.70 -6.23 12.42
CA GLU A 60 2.25 -5.67 13.66
C GLU A 60 3.77 -5.46 13.57
N ASP A 61 4.47 -6.31 12.82
CA ASP A 61 5.92 -6.29 12.62
C ASP A 61 6.38 -5.40 11.46
N MET A 62 5.47 -4.72 10.76
CA MET A 62 5.85 -3.88 9.63
C MET A 62 6.67 -2.66 10.10
N PRO A 63 7.61 -2.15 9.28
CA PRO A 63 8.41 -0.99 9.65
C PRO A 63 7.53 0.20 10.06
N SER A 64 7.93 0.89 11.13
CA SER A 64 7.29 2.11 11.63
C SER A 64 8.34 3.20 11.81
N TRP A 65 7.96 4.45 11.56
CA TRP A 65 8.85 5.59 11.75
C TRP A 65 9.39 5.62 13.19
N GLU A 66 10.71 5.77 13.33
CA GLU A 66 11.44 5.86 14.61
C GLU A 66 11.21 4.70 15.61
N SER A 67 10.62 3.58 15.17
CA SER A 67 10.35 2.41 16.01
C SER A 67 11.06 1.17 15.47
N GLY A 68 11.92 0.58 16.29
CA GLY A 68 12.51 -0.74 16.03
C GLY A 68 11.58 -1.92 16.31
N ALA A 69 10.42 -1.68 16.92
CA ALA A 69 9.46 -2.70 17.30
C ALA A 69 8.36 -2.92 16.25
N GLY A 70 8.40 -2.18 15.13
CA GLY A 70 7.32 -2.14 14.15
C GLY A 70 6.14 -1.29 14.62
N VAL A 71 4.96 -1.54 14.05
CA VAL A 71 3.71 -0.84 14.36
C VAL A 71 3.09 -1.32 15.67
N GLY A 72 3.34 -2.58 16.06
CA GLY A 72 2.73 -3.21 17.22
C GLY A 72 1.24 -3.52 17.01
N GLN A 73 0.54 -3.82 18.10
CA GLN A 73 -0.89 -4.14 18.05
C GLN A 73 -1.69 -2.92 17.56
N PHE A 74 -2.22 -3.00 16.35
CA PHE A 74 -2.98 -1.93 15.73
C PHE A 74 -4.46 -2.25 15.48
N LEU A 75 -4.87 -3.51 15.60
CA LEU A 75 -6.23 -3.99 15.35
C LEU A 75 -6.62 -5.04 16.40
N TRP A 76 -7.82 -4.92 16.98
CA TRP A 76 -8.36 -5.90 17.94
C TRP A 76 -9.88 -5.95 17.91
N LEU A 77 -10.46 -7.00 18.49
CA LEU A 77 -11.92 -7.13 18.63
C LEU A 77 -12.36 -6.84 20.08
N PRO A 78 -12.86 -5.63 20.41
CA PRO A 78 -13.53 -5.38 21.69
C PRO A 78 -14.79 -6.25 21.89
N ALA A 79 -15.49 -6.62 20.81
CA ALA A 79 -16.63 -7.53 20.85
C ALA A 79 -16.56 -8.52 19.68
N SER A 80 -16.88 -9.80 19.92
CA SER A 80 -16.76 -10.85 18.91
C SER A 80 -17.95 -11.81 18.93
N MET A 81 -18.34 -12.31 17.74
CA MET A 81 -19.40 -13.31 17.61
C MET A 81 -19.02 -14.62 18.30
N ARG A 82 -17.72 -14.94 18.33
CA ARG A 82 -17.19 -16.07 19.09
C ARG A 82 -17.50 -15.96 20.58
N ASN A 83 -17.58 -14.75 21.11
CA ASN A 83 -17.91 -14.46 22.51
C ASN A 83 -19.39 -14.06 22.70
N GLY A 84 -20.27 -14.42 21.75
CA GLY A 84 -21.71 -14.22 21.87
C GLY A 84 -22.23 -12.84 21.43
N SER A 85 -21.38 -12.01 20.81
CA SER A 85 -21.84 -10.73 20.23
C SER A 85 -22.60 -10.96 18.91
N LEU A 86 -23.47 -10.03 18.53
CA LEU A 86 -24.22 -10.10 17.26
C LEU A 86 -23.33 -9.91 16.01
N ALA A 87 -22.15 -9.30 16.19
CA ALA A 87 -21.18 -9.04 15.13
C ALA A 87 -19.75 -9.09 15.71
N ASN A 88 -18.75 -9.22 14.82
CA ASN A 88 -17.36 -8.93 15.17
C ASN A 88 -17.17 -7.42 15.05
N ASN A 89 -16.93 -6.75 16.17
CA ASN A 89 -16.63 -5.33 16.21
C ASN A 89 -15.12 -5.14 16.32
N SER A 90 -14.52 -4.43 15.37
CA SER A 90 -13.09 -4.18 15.32
C SER A 90 -12.77 -2.75 15.75
N GLU A 91 -11.72 -2.59 16.55
CA GLU A 91 -11.09 -1.31 16.84
C GLU A 91 -9.69 -1.27 16.25
N MET A 92 -9.31 -0.10 15.72
CA MET A 92 -8.05 0.11 15.05
C MET A 92 -7.38 1.39 15.57
N ARG A 93 -6.07 1.31 15.85
CA ARG A 93 -5.25 2.45 16.28
C ARG A 93 -3.86 2.35 15.67
N MET A 94 -3.47 3.35 14.90
CA MET A 94 -2.14 3.47 14.33
C MET A 94 -1.81 4.95 14.01
N PRO A 95 -0.52 5.30 13.88
CA PRO A 95 -0.13 6.57 13.26
C PRO A 95 -0.66 6.67 11.82
N THR A 96 -1.01 7.87 11.38
CA THR A 96 -1.50 8.14 10.01
C THR A 96 -0.45 7.83 8.93
N HIS A 97 0.83 7.91 9.28
CA HIS A 97 1.97 7.63 8.39
C HIS A 97 2.45 6.18 8.49
N THR A 98 1.51 5.23 8.46
CA THR A 98 1.79 3.79 8.54
C THR A 98 1.50 3.14 7.19
N GLY A 99 2.39 2.27 6.71
CA GLY A 99 2.16 1.51 5.47
C GLY A 99 2.03 2.37 4.22
N THR A 100 1.26 1.90 3.24
CA THR A 100 0.92 2.69 2.04
C THR A 100 -0.09 3.78 2.44
N HIS A 101 0.31 5.05 2.37
CA HIS A 101 -0.47 6.21 2.81
C HIS A 101 -0.21 7.43 1.92
N VAL A 102 -0.91 8.54 2.21
CA VAL A 102 -0.70 9.85 1.58
C VAL A 102 -0.51 10.92 2.66
N ASP A 103 0.30 11.92 2.37
CA ASP A 103 0.55 13.06 3.26
C ASP A 103 -0.19 14.30 2.76
N ALA A 104 -0.90 14.97 3.67
CA ALA A 104 -1.49 16.28 3.41
C ALA A 104 -0.45 17.40 3.67
N PRO A 105 -0.58 18.59 3.05
CA PRO A 105 0.35 19.70 3.26
C PRO A 105 0.54 20.09 4.73
N GLY A 106 -0.52 20.00 5.54
CA GLY A 106 -0.47 20.26 6.97
C GLY A 106 0.49 19.34 7.75
N HIS A 107 0.85 18.16 7.21
CA HIS A 107 1.81 17.25 7.86
C HIS A 107 3.19 17.90 8.06
N VAL A 108 3.67 18.64 7.06
CA VAL A 108 5.04 19.17 7.02
C VAL A 108 5.14 20.68 7.24
N PHE A 109 4.03 21.40 7.14
CA PHE A 109 4.00 22.86 7.20
C PHE A 109 2.93 23.37 8.17
N GLN A 110 3.37 23.97 9.29
CA GLN A 110 2.48 24.42 10.37
C GLN A 110 1.37 25.38 9.89
N HIS A 111 1.71 26.34 9.03
CA HIS A 111 0.73 27.32 8.55
C HIS A 111 -0.37 26.70 7.67
N TYR A 112 -0.08 25.57 6.99
CA TYR A 112 -1.08 24.81 6.26
C TYR A 112 -1.95 23.98 7.21
N PHE A 113 -1.37 23.42 8.27
CA PHE A 113 -2.13 22.74 9.32
C PHE A 113 -3.12 23.69 10.00
N ASP A 114 -2.67 24.88 10.41
CA ASP A 114 -3.53 25.89 11.05
C ASP A 114 -4.66 26.37 10.11
N ALA A 115 -4.44 26.28 8.80
CA ALA A 115 -5.41 26.63 7.77
C ALA A 115 -6.30 25.45 7.32
N GLY A 116 -6.16 24.27 7.94
CA GLY A 116 -6.99 23.09 7.69
C GLY A 116 -6.67 22.34 6.39
N PHE A 117 -5.44 22.40 5.89
CA PHE A 117 -5.00 21.64 4.71
C PHE A 117 -4.71 20.18 5.09
N ASP A 118 -5.77 19.49 5.52
CA ASP A 118 -5.79 18.09 5.93
C ASP A 118 -6.18 17.17 4.77
N VAL A 119 -6.11 15.85 4.99
CA VAL A 119 -6.31 14.84 3.93
C VAL A 119 -7.70 14.88 3.29
N ASP A 120 -8.72 15.30 4.04
CA ASP A 120 -10.10 15.47 3.60
C ASP A 120 -10.32 16.74 2.76
N THR A 121 -9.29 17.60 2.64
CA THR A 121 -9.30 18.77 1.76
C THR A 121 -8.54 18.55 0.44
N LEU A 122 -7.91 17.39 0.27
CA LEU A 122 -7.19 17.07 -0.97
C LEU A 122 -8.16 16.96 -2.15
N ASP A 123 -7.80 17.60 -3.26
CA ASP A 123 -8.54 17.47 -4.51
C ASP A 123 -8.48 16.01 -5.01
N LEU A 124 -9.65 15.41 -5.20
CA LEU A 124 -9.75 14.03 -5.68
C LEU A 124 -9.17 13.86 -7.08
N ASP A 125 -9.16 14.91 -7.90
CA ASP A 125 -8.50 14.87 -9.20
C ASP A 125 -7.02 14.61 -8.99
N VAL A 126 -6.35 15.23 -8.01
CA VAL A 126 -4.92 14.96 -7.69
C VAL A 126 -4.68 13.48 -7.37
N LEU A 127 -5.61 12.81 -6.71
CA LEU A 127 -5.48 11.41 -6.31
C LEU A 127 -5.88 10.41 -7.40
N ASN A 128 -6.64 10.84 -8.40
CA ASN A 128 -7.22 9.95 -9.41
C ASN A 128 -6.88 10.42 -10.83
N GLY A 129 -6.16 9.59 -11.58
CA GLY A 129 -5.92 9.85 -12.99
C GLY A 129 -4.72 9.10 -13.56
N PRO A 130 -4.35 9.40 -14.82
CA PRO A 130 -3.17 8.82 -15.43
C PRO A 130 -1.92 9.13 -14.62
N ALA A 131 -1.12 8.10 -14.38
CA ALA A 131 0.17 8.19 -13.71
C ALA A 131 1.25 7.54 -14.58
N LEU A 132 2.45 8.11 -14.55
CA LEU A 132 3.63 7.52 -15.17
C LEU A 132 4.41 6.75 -14.12
N LEU A 133 4.56 5.45 -14.32
CA LEU A 133 5.49 4.62 -13.53
C LEU A 133 6.89 4.73 -14.15
N VAL A 134 7.86 5.18 -13.37
CA VAL A 134 9.25 5.36 -13.80
C VAL A 134 10.15 4.46 -12.96
N ASP A 135 10.93 3.61 -13.63
CA ASP A 135 11.98 2.84 -12.98
C ASP A 135 13.22 3.73 -12.81
N VAL A 136 13.66 3.95 -11.57
CA VAL A 136 14.82 4.80 -11.29
C VAL A 136 16.09 3.97 -11.12
N PRO A 137 17.28 4.55 -11.37
CA PRO A 137 18.55 3.90 -11.06
C PRO A 137 18.57 3.36 -9.63
N ARG A 138 19.05 2.14 -9.46
CA ARG A 138 18.93 1.40 -8.21
C ARG A 138 19.95 1.87 -7.17
N ASP A 139 21.14 2.22 -7.61
CA ASP A 139 22.31 2.52 -6.80
C ASP A 139 22.49 4.01 -6.46
N GLU A 140 21.51 4.86 -6.76
CA GLU A 140 21.62 6.32 -6.59
C GLU A 140 20.37 6.94 -5.94
N ASN A 141 20.58 8.07 -5.26
CA ASN A 141 19.48 8.92 -4.79
C ASN A 141 18.82 9.65 -5.98
N ILE A 142 17.52 9.95 -5.85
CA ILE A 142 16.81 10.76 -6.85
C ILE A 142 17.21 12.24 -6.66
N THR A 143 18.17 12.69 -7.45
CA THR A 143 18.64 14.09 -7.48
C THR A 143 18.05 14.84 -8.68
N ALA A 144 18.29 16.16 -8.78
CA ALA A 144 17.92 16.93 -9.98
C ALA A 144 18.53 16.34 -11.27
N LYS A 145 19.80 15.92 -11.22
CA LYS A 145 20.46 15.27 -12.35
C LYS A 145 19.79 13.94 -12.73
N THR A 146 19.38 13.16 -11.73
CA THR A 146 18.61 11.92 -11.95
C THR A 146 17.28 12.26 -12.61
N MET A 147 16.55 13.25 -12.11
CA MET A 147 15.27 13.68 -12.66
C MET A 147 15.38 14.13 -14.13
N GLU A 148 16.44 14.84 -14.48
CA GLU A 148 16.74 15.22 -15.87
C GLU A 148 16.96 13.99 -16.77
N SER A 149 17.69 12.98 -16.28
CA SER A 149 18.00 11.76 -17.05
C SER A 149 16.81 10.81 -17.24
N LEU A 150 15.75 10.94 -16.43
CA LEU A 150 14.52 10.15 -16.59
C LEU A 150 13.67 10.61 -17.78
N HIS A 151 13.96 11.77 -18.38
CA HIS A 151 13.26 12.29 -19.57
C HIS A 151 11.72 12.26 -19.45
N ILE A 152 11.19 12.58 -18.27
CA ILE A 152 9.74 12.57 -18.01
C ILE A 152 9.04 13.56 -18.96
N PRO A 153 8.04 13.13 -19.75
CA PRO A 153 7.34 14.02 -20.66
C PRO A 153 6.67 15.21 -19.96
N LYS A 154 6.68 16.37 -20.62
CA LYS A 154 5.93 17.54 -20.14
C LYS A 154 4.43 17.21 -20.11
N GLY A 155 3.73 17.72 -19.09
CA GLY A 155 2.29 17.51 -18.91
C GLY A 155 1.93 16.28 -18.07
N VAL A 156 2.90 15.46 -17.67
CA VAL A 156 2.67 14.41 -16.67
C VAL A 156 2.40 15.06 -15.31
N GLN A 157 1.26 14.73 -14.71
CA GLN A 157 0.82 15.30 -13.42
C GLN A 157 1.08 14.35 -12.23
N ARG A 158 1.16 13.04 -12.48
CA ARG A 158 1.38 12.02 -11.45
C ARG A 158 2.51 11.11 -11.89
N VAL A 159 3.50 10.94 -11.02
CA VAL A 159 4.65 10.09 -11.26
C VAL A 159 4.81 9.16 -10.08
N LEU A 160 4.96 7.87 -10.36
CA LEU A 160 5.32 6.85 -9.38
C LEU A 160 6.76 6.43 -9.67
N PHE A 161 7.66 6.58 -8.70
CA PHE A 161 9.03 6.12 -8.81
C PHE A 161 9.17 4.73 -8.23
N ARG A 162 9.50 3.76 -9.07
CA ARG A 162 9.89 2.43 -8.62
C ARG A 162 11.36 2.45 -8.24
N THR A 163 11.64 2.34 -6.95
CA THR A 163 12.99 2.36 -6.38
C THR A 163 13.43 0.97 -5.92
N LEU A 164 14.67 0.86 -5.43
CA LEU A 164 15.16 -0.34 -4.73
C LEU A 164 14.27 -0.78 -3.56
N ASN A 165 13.49 0.13 -2.96
CA ASN A 165 12.66 -0.22 -1.81
C ASN A 165 11.58 -1.25 -2.17
N THR A 166 11.16 -1.32 -3.44
CA THR A 166 10.19 -2.32 -3.93
C THR A 166 10.77 -3.74 -3.99
N ASP A 167 12.10 -3.88 -3.96
CA ASP A 167 12.77 -5.18 -4.05
C ASP A 167 13.03 -5.81 -2.67
N ARG A 168 12.60 -5.16 -1.59
CA ARG A 168 12.86 -5.52 -0.18
C ARG A 168 11.61 -5.97 0.56
#